data_AF-A0AAN5ZJK5-F1
#
_entry.id   AF-A0AAN5ZJK5-F1
#
_cell.length_a   1.000
_cell.length_b   1.000
_cell.length_c   1.000
_cell.angle_alpha   90.00
_cell.angle_beta   90.00
_cell.angle_gamma   90.00
#
_symmetry.space_group_name_H-M   'P 1'
#
loop_
_entity.id
_entity.type
_entity.pdbx_description
1 polymer ?
#
loop_
_entity_poly.entity_id
_entity_poly.type
_entity_poly.pdbx_seq_one_letter_code
_entity_poly.pdbx_strand_id
1 'polypeptide(L)'
;MNTALSIIDDANSNTAIDYRQEMNVIHEIVAECEKEIAFMYQVHDFVYGDERHNMINRLLRLNHRPDEDRSRLNRGWLDKVDLEWVKQNIWAEYWRKVTDMTNVLLIMPASRRDEWREQFIEGKQEVIKTDRTGYQMKVKEFVGVPEFKAETVIPTMLNLLNDRHKYLSERVYGLFKALSPAHKTNKTNGFSERLIIADCISDFWRDSVSVNYRKEDYIDDLRVLLHFFAHKEFITINRTAEVLSAAYRANDCQTGDWMNVDGNLMRVKMFKNGNVHFEIHPDVAWKLNEVLAYSMPAAIPAPCRTAPKTRAPKQFGLIQKTISVPVRTALRDGRLSKDKGVWYFSDSALQKSQVEELERTLSFIGGVQEKKHWQFPYDIGHTLNTIVATGLIPDTKSHQFYPTPRLIAEYVARATELKPGEKLLEPQAGRGDLLAYINADLEDVTCIEIAPLFADILRGKGYTNTICCDFIKWSEDNAGYQFDKIVMNPPYSLCRHREHTLAALGHLKVGGRLVAVLPGTAPILDWMTMDNYVYARGKSFTNEFEDTGITVSVYVFKRVK
;
A
#
# COMPACT_ATOMS: atom_id res chain seq x y z
N MET A 1 -9.74 -21.22 12.80
CA MET A 1 -10.71 -20.22 12.32
C MET A 1 -10.06 -18.87 12.53
N ASN A 2 -9.31 -18.38 11.55
CA ASN A 2 -8.68 -17.06 11.60
C ASN A 2 -9.66 -16.05 11.02
N THR A 3 -10.25 -15.26 11.90
CA THR A 3 -11.20 -14.20 11.57
C THR A 3 -10.48 -12.94 11.10
N ALA A 4 -11.15 -12.07 10.33
CA ALA A 4 -10.75 -10.68 10.10
C ALA A 4 -10.39 -9.94 11.41
N LEU A 5 -11.02 -10.33 12.52
CA LEU A 5 -10.70 -9.88 13.87
C LEU A 5 -9.36 -10.43 14.38
N SER A 6 -9.00 -11.67 14.03
CA SER A 6 -7.67 -12.21 14.35
C SER A 6 -6.58 -11.44 13.63
N ILE A 7 -6.82 -10.80 12.49
CA ILE A 7 -5.80 -9.97 11.83
C ILE A 7 -5.52 -8.67 12.59
N ILE A 8 -6.53 -8.14 13.30
CA ILE A 8 -6.34 -7.02 14.23
C ILE A 8 -5.63 -7.49 15.51
N ASP A 9 -5.84 -8.73 15.94
CA ASP A 9 -5.22 -9.29 17.15
C ASP A 9 -3.85 -9.96 16.89
N ASP A 10 -3.59 -10.49 15.69
CA ASP A 10 -2.35 -11.13 15.20
C ASP A 10 -1.31 -10.07 14.84
N ALA A 11 -1.73 -8.85 14.50
CA ALA A 11 -0.85 -7.68 14.50
C ALA A 11 -0.21 -7.42 15.88
N ASN A 12 -0.74 -8.04 16.94
CA ASN A 12 -0.30 -7.89 18.33
C ASN A 12 0.17 -9.23 18.94
N SER A 13 0.83 -10.13 18.21
CA SER A 13 1.28 -11.42 18.77
C SER A 13 2.34 -11.31 19.91
N ASN A 14 2.64 -10.10 20.41
CA ASN A 14 3.41 -9.81 21.63
C ASN A 14 2.67 -8.85 22.59
N THR A 15 1.36 -9.04 22.78
CA THR A 15 0.42 -8.13 23.48
C THR A 15 0.93 -7.44 24.76
N ALA A 16 1.68 -8.12 25.64
CA ALA A 16 2.18 -7.50 26.89
C ALA A 16 3.44 -6.65 26.71
N ILE A 17 4.28 -6.97 25.72
CA ILE A 17 5.52 -6.25 25.42
C ILE A 17 5.21 -5.05 24.51
N ASP A 18 4.40 -5.25 23.47
CA ASP A 18 3.95 -4.16 22.59
C ASP A 18 3.14 -3.13 23.35
N TYR A 19 2.20 -3.55 24.22
CA TYR A 19 1.44 -2.61 25.04
C TYR A 19 2.35 -1.80 25.98
N ARG A 20 3.38 -2.42 26.57
CA ARG A 20 4.36 -1.68 27.39
C ARG A 20 5.18 -0.70 26.58
N GLN A 21 5.57 -1.07 25.35
CA GLN A 21 6.29 -0.20 24.44
C GLN A 21 5.41 0.97 23.97
N GLU A 22 4.18 0.71 23.56
CA GLU A 22 3.19 1.72 23.19
C GLU A 22 2.92 2.70 24.35
N MET A 23 2.74 2.20 25.57
CA MET A 23 2.55 3.07 26.74
C MET A 23 3.78 3.91 27.05
N ASN A 24 4.99 3.35 26.98
CA ASN A 24 6.22 4.13 27.15
C ASN A 24 6.33 5.25 26.12
N VAL A 25 5.99 4.96 24.86
CA VAL A 25 5.99 5.95 23.78
C VAL A 25 4.96 7.06 24.01
N ILE A 26 3.75 6.73 24.48
CA ILE A 26 2.75 7.75 24.85
C ILE A 26 3.29 8.64 25.98
N HIS A 27 3.93 8.06 26.99
CA HIS A 27 4.56 8.83 28.07
C HIS A 27 5.67 9.76 27.57
N GLU A 28 6.50 9.31 26.64
CA GLU A 28 7.54 10.14 26.01
C GLU A 28 6.94 11.33 25.25
N ILE A 29 5.86 11.12 24.49
CA ILE A 29 5.18 12.18 23.73
C ILE A 29 4.53 13.21 24.67
N VAL A 30 3.94 12.76 25.78
CA VAL A 30 3.41 13.66 26.82
C VAL A 30 4.55 14.50 27.41
N ALA A 31 5.67 13.89 27.76
CA ALA A 31 6.82 14.60 28.31
C ALA A 31 7.44 15.58 27.29
N GLU A 32 7.41 15.26 25.99
CA GLU A 32 7.83 16.17 24.91
C GLU A 32 6.90 17.39 24.83
N CYS A 33 5.58 17.19 24.88
CA CYS A 33 4.59 18.27 24.90
C CYS A 33 4.78 19.21 26.10
N GLU A 34 4.98 18.65 27.30
CA GLU A 34 5.22 19.42 28.51
C GLU A 34 6.50 20.28 28.41
N LYS A 35 7.57 19.71 27.84
CA LYS A 35 8.82 20.45 27.58
C LYS A 35 8.61 21.57 26.57
N GLU A 36 7.87 21.32 25.49
CA GLU A 36 7.60 22.32 24.46
C GLU A 36 6.74 23.46 25.00
N ILE A 37 5.71 23.16 25.80
CA ILE A 37 4.89 24.17 26.47
C ILE A 37 5.73 24.99 27.46
N ALA A 38 6.61 24.35 28.24
CA ALA A 38 7.52 25.08 29.13
C ALA A 38 8.47 26.01 28.34
N PHE A 39 9.00 25.53 27.22
CA PHE A 39 9.85 26.33 26.34
C PHE A 39 9.07 27.47 25.67
N MET A 40 7.82 27.24 25.26
CA MET A 40 6.92 28.26 24.72
C MET A 40 6.76 29.42 25.72
N TYR A 41 6.48 29.14 27.00
CA TYR A 41 6.39 30.19 28.03
C TYR A 41 7.72 30.95 28.20
N GLN A 42 8.85 30.25 28.23
CA GLN A 42 10.17 30.90 28.33
C GLN A 42 10.44 31.85 27.14
N VAL A 43 10.15 31.42 25.92
CA VAL A 43 10.30 32.25 24.72
C VAL A 43 9.35 33.43 24.76
N HIS A 44 8.10 33.21 25.17
CA HIS A 44 7.12 34.27 25.26
C HIS A 44 7.53 35.36 26.25
N ASP A 45 7.86 34.98 27.48
CA ASP A 45 8.29 35.91 28.51
C ASP A 45 9.58 36.63 28.09
N PHE A 46 10.44 35.95 27.34
CA PHE A 46 11.66 36.56 26.84
C PHE A 46 11.41 37.60 25.74
N VAL A 47 10.56 37.30 24.75
CA VAL A 47 10.40 38.11 23.53
C VAL A 47 9.25 39.10 23.64
N TYR A 48 8.11 38.68 24.20
CA TYR A 48 6.84 39.41 24.19
C TYR A 48 6.56 40.17 25.49
N GLY A 49 7.48 40.17 26.46
CA GLY A 49 7.43 41.10 27.59
C GLY A 49 7.37 42.56 27.10
N ASP A 50 6.51 43.38 27.70
CA ASP A 50 6.09 44.68 27.12
C ASP A 50 7.27 45.58 26.70
N GLU A 51 8.33 45.69 27.52
CA GLU A 51 9.51 46.50 27.17
C GLU A 51 10.28 45.94 25.96
N ARG A 52 10.49 44.63 25.92
CA ARG A 52 11.29 43.97 24.88
C ARG A 52 10.53 43.92 23.55
N HIS A 53 9.25 43.60 23.59
CA HIS A 53 8.37 43.65 22.43
C HIS A 53 8.38 45.05 21.78
N ASN A 54 8.22 46.09 22.60
CA ASN A 54 8.27 47.48 22.13
C ASN A 54 9.65 47.85 21.57
N MET A 55 10.73 47.38 22.20
CA MET A 55 12.09 47.61 21.70
C MET A 55 12.35 46.90 20.38
N ILE A 56 11.92 45.64 20.21
CA ILE A 56 12.05 44.90 18.95
C ILE A 56 11.32 45.65 17.83
N ASN A 57 10.07 46.05 18.04
CA ASN A 57 9.32 46.85 17.07
C ASN A 57 9.99 48.20 16.78
N ARG A 58 10.60 48.84 17.78
CA ARG A 58 11.42 50.04 17.58
C ARG A 58 12.67 49.76 16.73
N LEU A 59 13.38 48.66 16.97
CA LEU A 59 14.56 48.27 16.19
C LEU A 59 14.18 48.02 14.72
N LEU A 60 13.10 47.28 14.46
CA LEU A 60 12.56 47.06 13.10
C LEU A 60 12.20 48.38 12.42
N ARG A 61 11.65 49.34 13.17
CA ARG A 61 11.37 50.70 12.69
C ARG A 61 12.64 51.54 12.47
N LEU A 62 13.73 51.31 13.19
CA LEU A 62 14.94 52.12 13.05
C LEU A 62 16.02 51.47 12.17
N ASN A 63 15.74 50.29 11.60
CA ASN A 63 16.66 49.55 10.74
C ASN A 63 16.73 50.12 9.31
N HIS A 64 17.18 51.37 9.19
CA HIS A 64 17.46 52.04 7.92
C HIS A 64 18.53 53.11 8.12
N ARG A 65 19.11 53.61 7.03
CA ARG A 65 20.05 54.74 7.10
C ARG A 65 19.30 56.03 7.48
N PRO A 66 19.94 56.95 8.23
CA PRO A 66 19.43 58.31 8.38
C PRO A 66 19.12 58.94 7.00
N ASP A 67 18.07 59.74 6.91
CA ASP A 67 17.58 60.44 5.70
C ASP A 67 16.94 59.59 4.58
N GLU A 68 16.85 58.27 4.73
CA GLU A 68 16.02 57.43 3.84
C GLU A 68 14.54 57.45 4.27
N ASP A 69 13.70 58.27 3.62
CA ASP A 69 12.24 58.22 3.79
C ASP A 69 11.67 56.96 3.12
N ARG A 70 11.44 55.92 3.95
CA ARG A 70 10.81 54.67 3.54
C ARG A 70 9.39 54.54 4.09
N SER A 71 8.60 55.60 4.09
CA SER A 71 7.18 55.62 4.49
C SER A 71 6.25 54.72 3.66
N ARG A 72 6.73 54.10 2.58
CA ARG A 72 5.92 53.30 1.64
C ARG A 72 6.26 51.80 1.53
N LEU A 73 7.21 51.29 2.31
CA LEU A 73 7.55 49.86 2.27
C LEU A 73 7.02 49.15 3.50
N ASN A 74 6.30 48.05 3.28
CA ASN A 74 5.71 47.15 4.26
C ASN A 74 6.78 46.73 5.29
N ARG A 75 6.85 47.42 6.44
CA ARG A 75 7.83 47.10 7.49
C ARG A 75 7.27 45.97 8.33
N GLY A 76 8.08 44.93 8.55
CA GLY A 76 7.74 43.85 9.46
C GLY A 76 7.43 44.42 10.84
N TRP A 77 6.23 44.15 11.33
CA TRP A 77 5.80 44.42 12.69
C TRP A 77 5.69 43.08 13.41
N LEU A 78 6.22 43.01 14.63
CA LEU A 78 6.01 41.85 15.47
C LEU A 78 4.67 42.00 16.19
N ASP A 79 3.69 41.18 15.83
CA ASP A 79 2.38 41.14 16.47
C ASP A 79 2.44 40.52 17.86
N LYS A 80 1.54 40.90 18.77
CA LYS A 80 1.40 40.18 20.05
C LYS A 80 0.88 38.77 19.79
N VAL A 81 1.32 37.83 20.62
CA VAL A 81 0.91 36.43 20.58
C VAL A 81 -0.02 36.16 21.75
N ASP A 82 -1.11 35.46 21.48
CA ASP A 82 -2.00 34.95 22.52
C ASP A 82 -1.55 33.55 22.93
N LEU A 83 -1.01 33.46 24.14
CA LEU A 83 -0.45 32.22 24.69
C LEU A 83 -1.47 31.10 24.81
N GLU A 84 -2.75 31.41 25.06
CA GLU A 84 -3.77 30.38 25.20
C GLU A 84 -4.08 29.74 23.84
N TRP A 85 -4.11 30.52 22.76
CA TRP A 85 -4.25 29.97 21.40
C TRP A 85 -3.04 29.13 21.01
N VAL A 86 -1.81 29.59 21.29
CA VAL A 86 -0.60 28.82 20.96
C VAL A 86 -0.57 27.50 21.71
N LYS A 87 -0.83 27.52 23.02
CA LYS A 87 -0.87 26.32 23.86
C LYS A 87 -1.89 25.29 23.36
N GLN A 88 -3.08 25.73 22.97
CA GLN A 88 -4.12 24.84 22.43
C GLN A 88 -3.77 24.27 21.06
N ASN A 89 -3.08 25.04 20.21
CA ASN A 89 -2.56 24.52 18.94
C ASN A 89 -1.46 23.48 19.17
N ILE A 90 -0.56 23.70 20.13
CA ILE A 90 0.42 22.69 20.55
C ILE A 90 -0.32 21.41 20.97
N TRP A 91 -1.31 21.50 21.86
CA TRP A 91 -2.11 20.32 22.23
C TRP A 91 -2.73 19.61 21.03
N ALA A 92 -3.31 20.34 20.08
CA ALA A 92 -3.89 19.76 18.86
C ALA A 92 -2.84 19.00 18.02
N GLU A 93 -1.62 19.55 17.90
CA GLU A 93 -0.53 18.88 17.19
C GLU A 93 -0.09 17.58 17.87
N TYR A 94 -0.02 17.58 19.21
CA TYR A 94 0.33 16.39 19.98
C TYR A 94 -0.80 15.35 20.01
N TRP A 95 -2.07 15.76 20.05
CA TRP A 95 -3.22 14.86 19.85
C TRP A 95 -3.18 14.18 18.48
N ARG A 96 -2.88 14.95 17.42
CA ARG A 96 -2.67 14.36 16.08
C ARG A 96 -1.50 13.38 16.10
N LYS A 97 -0.35 13.78 16.66
CA LYS A 97 0.86 12.96 16.75
C LYS A 97 0.62 11.61 17.42
N VAL A 98 0.03 11.61 18.62
CA VAL A 98 -0.23 10.36 19.36
C VAL A 98 -1.27 9.47 18.67
N THR A 99 -2.27 10.08 18.02
CA THR A 99 -3.32 9.32 17.36
C THR A 99 -2.84 8.67 16.07
N ASP A 100 -2.07 9.41 15.25
CA ASP A 100 -1.49 8.92 14.00
C ASP A 100 -0.63 7.67 14.24
N MET A 101 0.05 7.59 15.39
CA MET A 101 0.86 6.43 15.76
C MET A 101 0.06 5.15 16.00
N THR A 102 -1.22 5.27 16.38
CA THR A 102 -2.08 4.10 16.61
C THR A 102 -2.76 3.58 15.35
N ASN A 103 -2.75 4.36 14.26
CA ASN A 103 -3.51 4.10 13.02
C ASN A 103 -5.03 3.88 13.22
N VAL A 104 -5.56 4.17 14.41
CA VAL A 104 -6.96 3.90 14.76
C VAL A 104 -7.95 4.77 13.97
N LEU A 105 -7.54 5.97 13.57
CA LEU A 105 -8.40 6.81 12.76
C LEU A 105 -8.59 6.16 11.39
N LEU A 106 -7.59 5.45 10.89
CA LEU A 106 -7.69 4.77 9.60
C LEU A 106 -8.68 3.61 9.61
N ILE A 107 -9.10 3.10 10.78
CA ILE A 107 -10.13 2.05 10.89
C ILE A 107 -11.52 2.60 11.22
N MET A 108 -11.56 3.84 11.73
CA MET A 108 -12.76 4.52 12.19
C MET A 108 -13.65 4.94 11.00
N PRO A 109 -14.99 4.89 11.12
CA PRO A 109 -15.89 5.44 10.09
C PRO A 109 -15.68 6.94 9.90
N ALA A 110 -15.92 7.46 8.68
CA ALA A 110 -15.75 8.88 8.36
C ALA A 110 -16.36 9.84 9.39
N SER A 111 -17.62 9.62 9.77
CA SER A 111 -18.32 10.48 10.72
C SER A 111 -17.64 10.56 12.09
N ARG A 112 -17.13 9.43 12.60
CA ARG A 112 -16.41 9.42 13.89
C ARG A 112 -15.03 10.06 13.79
N ARG A 113 -14.35 9.94 12.64
CA ARG A 113 -13.09 10.66 12.40
C ARG A 113 -13.30 12.17 12.41
N ASP A 114 -14.40 12.63 11.83
CA ASP A 114 -14.76 14.04 11.82
C ASP A 114 -15.09 14.53 13.24
N GLU A 115 -15.89 13.78 14.00
CA GLU A 115 -16.17 14.08 15.42
C GLU A 115 -14.87 14.15 16.24
N TRP A 116 -13.96 13.19 16.03
CA TRP A 116 -12.64 13.18 16.67
C TRP A 116 -11.82 14.41 16.32
N ARG A 117 -11.73 14.75 15.04
CA ARG A 117 -11.00 15.92 14.55
C ARG A 117 -11.58 17.20 15.12
N GLU A 118 -12.90 17.33 15.12
CA GLU A 118 -13.58 18.50 15.68
C GLU A 118 -13.29 18.65 17.17
N GLN A 119 -13.35 17.57 17.94
CA GLN A 119 -13.12 17.61 19.38
C GLN A 119 -11.64 17.83 19.75
N PHE A 120 -10.73 17.04 19.19
CA PHE A 120 -9.34 16.97 19.66
C PHE A 120 -8.36 17.85 18.88
N ILE A 121 -8.74 18.29 17.67
CA ILE A 121 -7.88 19.13 16.81
C ILE A 121 -8.47 20.53 16.68
N GLU A 122 -9.77 20.64 16.38
CA GLU A 122 -10.41 21.95 16.22
C GLU A 122 -10.94 22.53 17.53
N GLY A 123 -11.01 21.74 18.61
CA GLY A 123 -11.53 22.19 19.91
C GLY A 123 -13.01 22.58 19.88
N LYS A 124 -13.81 21.96 19.00
CA LYS A 124 -15.22 22.27 18.79
C LYS A 124 -16.14 21.24 19.43
N GLN A 125 -17.27 21.70 19.96
CA GLN A 125 -18.37 20.86 20.45
C GLN A 125 -19.72 21.35 19.97
N GLU A 126 -20.68 20.42 19.87
CA GLU A 126 -22.05 20.71 19.48
C GLU A 126 -22.80 21.36 20.65
N VAL A 127 -23.27 22.59 20.44
CA VAL A 127 -24.06 23.37 21.39
C VAL A 127 -25.40 23.76 20.77
N ILE A 128 -26.44 23.77 21.60
CA ILE A 128 -27.78 24.18 21.18
C ILE A 128 -27.91 25.68 21.36
N LYS A 129 -28.10 26.40 20.26
CA LYS A 129 -28.45 27.82 20.30
C LYS A 129 -29.93 28.00 20.03
N THR A 130 -30.55 28.86 20.83
CA THR A 130 -31.92 29.31 20.60
C THR A 130 -31.84 30.68 19.94
N ASP A 131 -32.45 30.82 18.76
CA ASP A 131 -32.53 32.11 18.10
C ASP A 131 -33.58 33.03 18.77
N ARG A 132 -33.70 34.27 18.26
CA ARG A 132 -34.64 35.26 18.79
C ARG A 132 -36.12 34.85 18.65
N THR A 133 -36.42 33.84 17.83
CA THR A 133 -37.77 33.32 17.59
C THR A 133 -38.10 32.10 18.47
N GLY A 134 -37.14 31.61 19.26
CA GLY A 134 -37.28 30.40 20.05
C GLY A 134 -36.88 29.11 19.30
N TYR A 135 -36.40 29.22 18.05
CA TYR A 135 -35.97 28.07 17.27
C TYR A 135 -34.60 27.59 17.75
N GLN A 136 -34.51 26.31 18.07
CA GLN A 136 -33.29 25.65 18.52
C GLN A 136 -32.52 25.07 17.33
N MET A 137 -31.26 25.47 17.20
CA MET A 137 -30.33 24.94 16.21
C MET A 137 -29.09 24.38 16.88
N LYS A 138 -28.61 23.27 16.33
CA LYS A 138 -27.33 22.64 16.70
C LYS A 138 -26.22 23.35 15.93
N VAL A 139 -25.28 23.96 16.63
CA VAL A 139 -24.11 24.62 16.04
C VAL A 139 -22.85 24.09 16.69
N LYS A 140 -21.75 24.08 15.94
CA LYS A 140 -20.43 23.66 16.45
C LYS A 140 -19.65 24.91 16.85
N GLU A 141 -19.30 25.03 18.12
CA GLU A 141 -18.53 26.16 18.63
C GLU A 141 -17.22 25.72 19.25
N PHE A 142 -16.23 26.61 19.17
CA PHE A 142 -14.96 26.42 19.84
C PHE A 142 -15.16 26.50 21.36
N VAL A 143 -14.84 25.40 22.04
CA VAL A 143 -14.88 25.27 23.50
C VAL A 143 -13.48 25.00 24.09
N GLY A 144 -12.50 24.79 23.23
CA GLY A 144 -11.11 24.53 23.60
C GLY A 144 -10.65 23.12 23.25
N VAL A 145 -9.36 23.00 22.96
CA VAL A 145 -8.72 21.70 22.72
C VAL A 145 -8.52 20.99 24.07
N PRO A 146 -8.89 19.71 24.21
CA PRO A 146 -8.63 18.94 25.43
C PRO A 146 -7.16 19.00 25.83
N GLU A 147 -6.88 19.21 27.12
CA GLU A 147 -5.50 19.30 27.60
C GLU A 147 -4.72 18.03 27.25
N PHE A 148 -3.50 18.18 26.74
CA PHE A 148 -2.63 17.05 26.43
C PHE A 148 -1.77 16.68 27.65
N LYS A 149 -2.32 15.87 28.56
CA LYS A 149 -1.66 15.38 29.78
C LYS A 149 -1.79 13.87 29.90
N ALA A 150 -0.92 13.21 30.66
CA ALA A 150 -0.99 11.75 30.84
C ALA A 150 -2.37 11.28 31.34
N GLU A 151 -2.99 12.04 32.24
CA GLU A 151 -4.32 11.75 32.83
C GLU A 151 -5.48 11.83 31.84
N THR A 152 -5.35 12.58 30.74
CA THR A 152 -6.35 12.69 29.67
C THR A 152 -6.00 11.79 28.48
N VAL A 153 -4.73 11.80 28.06
CA VAL A 153 -4.23 11.09 26.88
C VAL A 153 -4.33 9.58 27.06
N ILE A 154 -3.80 9.04 28.16
CA ILE A 154 -3.75 7.59 28.37
C ILE A 154 -5.14 6.94 28.34
N PRO A 155 -6.11 7.36 29.17
CA PRO A 155 -7.44 6.73 29.14
C PRO A 155 -8.15 6.92 27.80
N THR A 156 -7.95 8.06 27.12
CA THR A 156 -8.54 8.31 25.80
C THR A 156 -7.96 7.34 24.76
N MET A 157 -6.64 7.22 24.69
CA MET A 157 -5.96 6.30 23.76
C MET A 157 -6.30 4.85 24.04
N LEU A 158 -6.39 4.44 25.31
CA LEU A 158 -6.79 3.08 25.69
C LEU A 158 -8.22 2.78 25.24
N ASN A 159 -9.17 3.69 25.47
CA ASN A 159 -10.55 3.49 25.02
C ASN A 159 -10.62 3.35 23.50
N LEU A 160 -9.88 4.19 22.78
CA LEU A 160 -9.89 4.20 21.32
C LEU A 160 -9.20 2.95 20.73
N LEU A 161 -8.14 2.44 21.35
CA LEU A 161 -7.53 1.15 20.99
C LEU A 161 -8.45 -0.04 21.31
N ASN A 162 -9.14 -0.02 22.46
CA ASN A 162 -10.09 -1.08 22.84
C ASN A 162 -11.31 -1.14 21.90
N ASP A 163 -11.78 0.02 21.43
CA ASP A 163 -12.94 0.12 20.53
C ASP A 163 -12.59 -0.14 19.05
N ARG A 164 -11.36 -0.53 18.72
CA ARG A 164 -10.91 -0.75 17.33
C ARG A 164 -11.82 -1.71 16.53
N HIS A 165 -12.20 -2.82 17.15
CA HIS A 165 -13.06 -3.83 16.53
C HIS A 165 -14.46 -3.28 16.26
N LYS A 166 -14.97 -2.46 17.18
CA LYS A 166 -16.25 -1.76 17.04
C LYS A 166 -16.20 -0.73 15.93
N TYR A 167 -15.12 0.05 15.82
CA TYR A 167 -14.93 1.01 14.73
C TYR A 167 -14.91 0.34 13.36
N LEU A 168 -14.15 -0.75 13.20
CA LEU A 168 -14.14 -1.52 11.97
C LEU A 168 -15.54 -2.05 11.62
N SER A 169 -16.25 -2.56 12.62
CA SER A 169 -17.60 -3.09 12.49
C SER A 169 -18.62 -2.01 12.07
N GLU A 170 -18.59 -0.85 12.72
CA GLU A 170 -19.41 0.32 12.38
C GLU A 170 -19.13 0.81 10.95
N ARG A 171 -17.87 0.78 10.51
CA ARG A 171 -17.46 1.24 9.18
C ARG A 171 -18.01 0.34 8.09
N VAL A 172 -17.83 -0.98 8.25
CA VAL A 172 -18.39 -1.99 7.33
C VAL A 172 -19.91 -1.93 7.32
N TYR A 173 -20.55 -1.72 8.47
CA TYR A 173 -22.00 -1.58 8.55
C TYR A 173 -22.53 -0.30 7.88
N GLY A 174 -21.85 0.83 8.08
CA GLY A 174 -22.16 2.10 7.41
C GLY A 174 -22.08 1.97 5.90
N LEU A 175 -21.03 1.32 5.39
CA LEU A 175 -20.89 0.98 3.98
C LEU A 175 -22.05 0.11 3.47
N PHE A 176 -22.44 -0.93 4.21
CA PHE A 176 -23.56 -1.80 3.82
C PHE A 176 -24.87 -1.00 3.71
N LYS A 177 -25.12 -0.07 4.63
CA LYS A 177 -26.28 0.84 4.59
C LYS A 177 -26.26 1.82 3.42
N ALA A 178 -25.09 2.17 2.90
CA ALA A 178 -24.96 3.10 1.79
C ALA A 178 -25.35 2.49 0.43
N LEU A 179 -25.41 1.15 0.34
CA LEU A 179 -25.82 0.44 -0.86
C LEU A 179 -27.27 0.78 -1.25
N SER A 180 -27.53 0.88 -2.55
CA SER A 180 -28.86 1.22 -3.05
C SER A 180 -29.88 0.09 -2.81
N PRO A 181 -31.01 0.34 -2.11
CA PRO A 181 -32.05 -0.67 -1.91
C PRO A 181 -32.88 -0.94 -3.17
N ALA A 182 -32.85 -0.03 -4.16
CA ALA A 182 -33.61 -0.14 -5.40
C ALA A 182 -33.01 -1.19 -6.37
N HIS A 183 -31.75 -1.59 -6.16
CA HIS A 183 -31.05 -2.48 -7.06
C HIS A 183 -31.01 -3.91 -6.49
N LYS A 184 -31.72 -4.85 -7.14
CA LYS A 184 -31.76 -6.28 -6.76
C LYS A 184 -30.38 -6.96 -6.69
N THR A 185 -29.38 -6.40 -7.37
CA THR A 185 -27.98 -6.83 -7.29
C THR A 185 -27.44 -6.74 -5.87
N ASN A 186 -27.82 -5.70 -5.13
CA ASN A 186 -27.46 -5.54 -3.73
C ASN A 186 -28.34 -6.49 -2.91
N LYS A 187 -27.70 -7.45 -2.24
CA LYS A 187 -28.41 -8.42 -1.41
C LYS A 187 -28.73 -7.84 -0.03
N THR A 188 -29.85 -8.26 0.53
CA THR A 188 -30.25 -7.88 1.90
C THR A 188 -29.46 -8.62 2.98
N ASN A 189 -28.79 -9.71 2.64
CA ASN A 189 -28.10 -10.62 3.56
C ASN A 189 -26.56 -10.58 3.42
N GLY A 190 -26.01 -9.42 3.07
CA GLY A 190 -24.57 -9.16 3.00
C GLY A 190 -24.10 -8.61 1.66
N PHE A 191 -22.81 -8.29 1.59
CA PHE A 191 -22.14 -7.87 0.37
C PHE A 191 -22.13 -8.99 -0.67
N SER A 192 -22.51 -8.64 -1.89
CA SER A 192 -22.28 -9.41 -3.11
C SER A 192 -20.96 -9.01 -3.77
N GLU A 193 -20.53 -9.78 -4.77
CA GLU A 193 -19.36 -9.42 -5.60
C GLU A 193 -19.56 -8.08 -6.32
N ARG A 194 -20.81 -7.75 -6.67
CA ARG A 194 -21.19 -6.48 -7.28
C ARG A 194 -21.99 -5.63 -6.28
N LEU A 195 -21.59 -4.38 -6.12
CA LEU A 195 -22.21 -3.39 -5.25
C LEU A 195 -22.69 -2.20 -6.09
N ILE A 196 -23.85 -1.65 -5.78
CA ILE A 196 -24.38 -0.49 -6.50
C ILE A 196 -24.69 0.63 -5.52
N ILE A 197 -24.11 1.81 -5.78
CA ILE A 197 -24.41 3.05 -5.07
C ILE A 197 -25.10 3.98 -6.05
N ALA A 198 -26.33 4.38 -5.71
CA ALA A 198 -27.13 5.30 -6.50
C ALA A 198 -26.76 6.75 -6.21
N ASP A 199 -26.97 7.62 -7.21
CA ASP A 199 -26.76 9.08 -7.10
C ASP A 199 -25.36 9.44 -6.58
N CYS A 200 -24.36 8.68 -7.02
CA CYS A 200 -22.97 8.82 -6.61
C CYS A 200 -22.27 9.92 -7.39
N ILE A 201 -22.46 9.98 -8.71
CA ILE A 201 -21.90 11.03 -9.57
C ILE A 201 -22.93 12.14 -9.68
N SER A 202 -22.53 13.35 -9.30
CA SER A 202 -23.38 14.55 -9.46
C SER A 202 -23.27 15.10 -10.88
N ASP A 203 -22.08 15.11 -11.47
CA ASP A 203 -21.82 15.67 -12.79
C ASP A 203 -20.60 15.03 -13.48
N PHE A 204 -20.63 15.03 -14.81
CA PHE A 204 -19.48 14.73 -15.67
C PHE A 204 -19.02 16.03 -16.34
N TRP A 205 -17.74 16.38 -16.22
CA TRP A 205 -17.20 17.61 -16.80
C TRP A 205 -15.88 17.36 -17.51
N ARG A 206 -15.89 17.53 -18.84
CA ARG A 206 -14.75 17.27 -19.75
C ARG A 206 -14.10 15.91 -19.48
N ASP A 207 -13.03 15.91 -18.69
CA ASP A 207 -12.15 14.79 -18.37
C ASP A 207 -12.15 14.45 -16.86
N SER A 208 -13.20 14.86 -16.14
CA SER A 208 -13.37 14.62 -14.70
C SER A 208 -14.82 14.36 -14.33
N VAL A 209 -15.00 13.81 -13.13
CA VAL A 209 -16.32 13.54 -12.54
C VAL A 209 -16.42 14.18 -11.16
N SER A 210 -17.59 14.71 -10.86
CA SER A 210 -17.92 15.22 -9.52
C SER A 210 -18.70 14.15 -8.76
N VAL A 211 -18.30 13.90 -7.52
CA VAL A 211 -18.89 12.87 -6.66
C VAL A 211 -19.69 13.55 -5.54
N ASN A 212 -20.85 13.00 -5.23
CA ASN A 212 -21.64 13.44 -4.08
C ASN A 212 -20.83 13.26 -2.80
N TYR A 213 -20.54 14.36 -2.09
CA TYR A 213 -19.67 14.35 -0.91
C TYR A 213 -20.10 13.32 0.16
N ARG A 214 -21.40 13.13 0.38
CA ARG A 214 -21.90 12.14 1.35
C ARG A 214 -21.67 10.70 0.89
N LYS A 215 -21.63 10.45 -0.42
CA LYS A 215 -21.38 9.13 -0.99
C LYS A 215 -19.88 8.84 -1.08
N GLU A 216 -19.09 9.88 -1.32
CA GLU A 216 -17.63 9.80 -1.42
C GLU A 216 -17.02 9.15 -0.17
N ASP A 217 -17.45 9.57 1.02
CA ASP A 217 -16.95 9.04 2.29
C ASP A 217 -17.13 7.52 2.42
N TYR A 218 -18.30 7.00 2.01
CA TYR A 218 -18.56 5.55 2.05
C TYR A 218 -17.72 4.78 1.02
N ILE A 219 -17.44 5.39 -0.14
CA ILE A 219 -16.62 4.76 -1.17
C ILE A 219 -15.15 4.79 -0.77
N ASP A 220 -14.67 5.88 -0.19
CA ASP A 220 -13.34 5.94 0.41
C ASP A 220 -13.20 4.91 1.54
N ASP A 221 -14.21 4.76 2.39
CA ASP A 221 -14.25 3.72 3.41
C ASP A 221 -14.18 2.31 2.82
N LEU A 222 -14.94 2.01 1.75
CA LEU A 222 -14.82 0.74 1.02
C LEU A 222 -13.38 0.53 0.51
N ARG A 223 -12.81 1.52 -0.18
CA ARG A 223 -11.49 1.43 -0.80
C ARG A 223 -10.39 1.18 0.24
N VAL A 224 -10.39 1.91 1.35
CA VAL A 224 -9.45 1.67 2.47
C VAL A 224 -9.60 0.25 3.02
N LEU A 225 -10.83 -0.23 3.22
CA LEU A 225 -11.07 -1.59 3.72
C LEU A 225 -10.56 -2.66 2.75
N LEU A 226 -10.72 -2.47 1.44
CA LEU A 226 -10.20 -3.41 0.44
C LEU A 226 -8.67 -3.47 0.50
N HIS A 227 -7.98 -2.33 0.59
CA HIS A 227 -6.53 -2.29 0.75
C HIS A 227 -6.07 -2.94 2.05
N PHE A 228 -6.74 -2.67 3.16
CA PHE A 228 -6.44 -3.32 4.45
C PHE A 228 -6.57 -4.84 4.35
N PHE A 229 -7.66 -5.32 3.77
CA PHE A 229 -7.88 -6.76 3.66
C PHE A 229 -6.91 -7.45 2.69
N ALA A 230 -6.48 -6.77 1.63
CA ALA A 230 -5.52 -7.26 0.67
C ALA A 230 -4.10 -7.30 1.23
N HIS A 231 -3.63 -6.17 1.78
CA HIS A 231 -2.22 -5.93 2.07
C HIS A 231 -1.89 -5.87 3.57
N LYS A 232 -2.89 -5.98 4.46
CA LYS A 232 -2.72 -5.90 5.93
C LYS A 232 -2.20 -4.55 6.45
N GLU A 233 -2.37 -3.52 5.65
CA GLU A 233 -1.89 -2.17 5.95
C GLU A 233 -3.02 -1.17 5.74
N PHE A 234 -3.12 -0.20 6.64
CA PHE A 234 -3.92 0.98 6.38
C PHE A 234 -3.08 1.96 5.59
N ILE A 235 -3.64 2.41 4.47
CA ILE A 235 -2.99 3.37 3.59
C ILE A 235 -3.85 4.62 3.48
N THR A 236 -3.19 5.74 3.22
CA THR A 236 -3.88 6.94 2.74
C THR A 236 -4.15 6.77 1.25
N ILE A 237 -5.41 6.77 0.86
CA ILE A 237 -5.84 6.69 -0.53
C ILE A 237 -6.11 8.08 -1.11
N ASN A 238 -5.99 8.22 -2.42
CA ASN A 238 -6.51 9.38 -3.13
C ASN A 238 -8.04 9.45 -2.95
N ARG A 239 -8.60 10.66 -3.04
CA ARG A 239 -10.06 10.84 -3.00
C ARG A 239 -10.77 10.05 -4.09
N THR A 240 -11.97 9.54 -3.79
CA THR A 240 -12.78 8.80 -4.78
C THR A 240 -13.03 9.63 -6.04
N ALA A 241 -13.26 10.94 -5.94
CA ALA A 241 -13.44 11.79 -7.12
C ALA A 241 -12.22 11.76 -8.06
N GLU A 242 -11.00 11.70 -7.52
CA GLU A 242 -9.77 11.63 -8.32
C GLU A 242 -9.64 10.29 -9.03
N VAL A 243 -9.93 9.19 -8.32
CA VAL A 243 -9.85 7.83 -8.88
C VAL A 243 -10.90 7.60 -9.95
N LEU A 244 -12.14 8.02 -9.71
CA LEU A 244 -13.20 7.92 -10.71
C LEU A 244 -12.93 8.83 -11.91
N SER A 245 -12.36 10.02 -11.71
CA SER A 245 -11.94 10.89 -12.81
C SER A 245 -10.79 10.27 -13.62
N ALA A 246 -9.83 9.63 -12.96
CA ALA A 246 -8.75 8.91 -13.64
C ALA A 246 -9.28 7.72 -14.45
N ALA A 247 -10.21 6.94 -13.90
CA ALA A 247 -10.88 5.85 -14.61
C ALA A 247 -11.69 6.37 -15.80
N TYR A 248 -12.37 7.52 -15.65
CA TYR A 248 -13.10 8.17 -16.73
C TYR A 248 -12.18 8.60 -17.87
N ARG A 249 -11.03 9.23 -17.56
CA ARG A 249 -10.02 9.58 -18.57
C ARG A 249 -9.42 8.37 -19.26
N ALA A 250 -9.12 7.33 -18.50
CA ALA A 250 -8.57 6.08 -19.05
C ALA A 250 -9.57 5.34 -19.95
N ASN A 251 -10.87 5.63 -19.82
CA ASN A 251 -11.93 5.13 -20.70
C ASN A 251 -12.35 6.15 -21.77
N ASP A 252 -11.43 6.99 -22.24
CA ASP A 252 -11.67 8.02 -23.26
C ASP A 252 -12.87 8.94 -22.93
N CYS A 253 -13.08 9.22 -21.64
CA CYS A 253 -14.20 10.00 -21.13
C CYS A 253 -15.57 9.39 -21.52
N GLN A 254 -15.66 8.06 -21.59
CA GLN A 254 -16.91 7.32 -21.82
C GLN A 254 -17.43 6.66 -20.55
N THR A 255 -18.76 6.52 -20.48
CA THR A 255 -19.48 5.86 -19.38
C THR A 255 -20.00 4.50 -19.84
N GLY A 256 -20.15 3.55 -18.93
CA GLY A 256 -20.79 2.28 -19.22
C GLY A 256 -19.82 1.11 -19.48
N ASP A 257 -18.52 1.30 -19.32
CA ASP A 257 -17.53 0.22 -19.33
C ASP A 257 -16.95 -0.04 -17.95
N TRP A 258 -16.38 -1.24 -17.77
CA TRP A 258 -15.72 -1.64 -16.54
C TRP A 258 -14.26 -1.22 -16.56
N MET A 259 -13.83 -0.49 -15.54
CA MET A 259 -12.45 -0.05 -15.35
C MET A 259 -11.90 -0.61 -14.04
N ASN A 260 -10.70 -1.17 -14.07
CA ASN A 260 -10.02 -1.56 -12.83
C ASN A 260 -9.47 -0.32 -12.12
N VAL A 261 -9.59 -0.28 -10.81
CA VAL A 261 -9.07 0.79 -9.95
C VAL A 261 -8.42 0.20 -8.70
N ASP A 262 -7.72 1.04 -7.95
CA ASP A 262 -7.12 0.68 -6.65
C ASP A 262 -6.27 -0.60 -6.71
N GLY A 263 -5.38 -0.67 -7.70
CA GLY A 263 -4.50 -1.82 -7.87
C GLY A 263 -5.24 -3.13 -8.13
N ASN A 264 -6.29 -3.08 -8.95
CA ASN A 264 -7.13 -4.24 -9.32
C ASN A 264 -7.93 -4.86 -8.15
N LEU A 265 -8.03 -4.17 -7.00
CA LEU A 265 -8.88 -4.61 -5.89
C LEU A 265 -10.37 -4.46 -6.17
N MET A 266 -10.73 -3.56 -7.09
CA MET A 266 -12.09 -3.41 -7.53
C MET A 266 -12.18 -2.87 -8.96
N ARG A 267 -13.38 -3.01 -9.53
CA ARG A 267 -13.74 -2.46 -10.84
C ARG A 267 -14.90 -1.49 -10.68
N VAL A 268 -14.90 -0.44 -11.48
CA VAL A 268 -15.92 0.60 -11.48
C VAL A 268 -16.59 0.66 -12.84
N LYS A 269 -17.90 0.90 -12.84
CA LYS A 269 -18.68 1.20 -14.03
C LYS A 269 -19.64 2.33 -13.71
N MET A 270 -19.41 3.47 -14.37
CA MET A 270 -20.13 4.72 -14.14
C MET A 270 -21.27 4.87 -15.15
N PHE A 271 -22.40 5.43 -14.72
CA PHE A 271 -23.58 5.64 -15.55
C PHE A 271 -23.99 7.12 -15.58
N LYS A 272 -24.54 7.57 -16.71
CA LYS A 272 -25.00 8.96 -16.90
C LYS A 272 -26.14 9.37 -15.97
N ASN A 273 -26.85 8.42 -15.38
CA ASN A 273 -27.89 8.69 -14.39
C ASN A 273 -27.33 8.88 -12.96
N GLY A 274 -26.01 8.99 -12.80
CA GLY A 274 -25.35 9.20 -11.51
C GLY A 274 -25.02 7.91 -10.74
N ASN A 275 -25.54 6.75 -11.16
CA ASN A 275 -25.25 5.49 -10.49
C ASN A 275 -23.81 5.03 -10.78
N VAL A 276 -23.21 4.38 -9.79
CA VAL A 276 -21.92 3.70 -9.96
C VAL A 276 -22.06 2.25 -9.51
N HIS A 277 -21.64 1.34 -10.39
CA HIS A 277 -21.53 -0.06 -10.07
C HIS A 277 -20.07 -0.36 -9.74
N PHE A 278 -19.87 -1.09 -8.65
CA PHE A 278 -18.58 -1.57 -8.20
C PHE A 278 -18.57 -3.09 -8.26
N GLU A 279 -17.45 -3.68 -8.64
CA GLU A 279 -17.18 -5.10 -8.44
C GLU A 279 -15.92 -5.27 -7.62
N ILE A 280 -16.00 -6.03 -6.53
CA ILE A 280 -14.90 -6.21 -5.60
C ILE A 280 -14.16 -7.52 -5.90
N HIS A 281 -12.84 -7.50 -5.77
CA HIS A 281 -12.02 -8.69 -5.96
C HIS A 281 -12.46 -9.82 -4.99
N PRO A 282 -12.80 -11.02 -5.48
CA PRO A 282 -13.36 -12.10 -4.65
C PRO A 282 -12.49 -12.51 -3.45
N ASP A 283 -11.16 -12.45 -3.58
CA ASP A 283 -10.22 -12.81 -2.51
C ASP A 283 -10.32 -11.93 -1.25
N VAL A 284 -10.90 -10.74 -1.37
CA VAL A 284 -11.12 -9.80 -0.26
C VAL A 284 -12.59 -9.54 0.04
N ALA A 285 -13.50 -9.75 -0.92
CA ALA A 285 -14.93 -9.49 -0.76
C ALA A 285 -15.56 -10.23 0.43
N TRP A 286 -15.19 -11.50 0.65
CA TRP A 286 -15.73 -12.32 1.74
C TRP A 286 -15.39 -11.79 3.14
N LYS A 287 -14.29 -11.03 3.29
CA LYS A 287 -13.88 -10.44 4.57
C LYS A 287 -14.81 -9.31 5.02
N LEU A 288 -15.40 -8.57 4.08
CA LEU A 288 -16.43 -7.58 4.41
C LEU A 288 -17.64 -8.27 5.07
N ASN A 289 -18.08 -9.40 4.52
CA ASN A 289 -19.17 -10.19 5.10
C ASN A 289 -18.79 -10.82 6.43
N GLU A 290 -17.54 -11.24 6.61
CA GLU A 290 -17.05 -11.75 7.88
C GLU A 290 -17.14 -10.69 8.99
N VAL A 291 -16.72 -9.45 8.72
CA VAL A 291 -16.84 -8.33 9.67
C VAL A 291 -18.31 -7.96 9.87
N LEU A 292 -19.11 -7.89 8.80
CA LEU A 292 -20.54 -7.56 8.90
C LEU A 292 -21.31 -8.57 9.76
N ALA A 293 -20.92 -9.85 9.70
CA ALA A 293 -21.50 -10.91 10.53
C ALA A 293 -21.24 -10.72 12.03
N TYR A 294 -20.22 -9.94 12.43
CA TYR A 294 -20.04 -9.59 13.84
C TYR A 294 -21.18 -8.69 14.35
N SER A 295 -21.60 -7.70 13.56
CA SER A 295 -22.73 -6.83 13.90
C SER A 295 -24.09 -7.50 13.71
N MET A 296 -24.19 -8.40 12.72
CA MET A 296 -25.45 -9.04 12.30
C MET A 296 -25.29 -10.55 12.08
N PRO A 297 -25.02 -11.33 13.14
CA PRO A 297 -24.65 -12.74 13.02
C PRO A 297 -25.75 -13.64 12.44
N ALA A 298 -27.02 -13.30 12.69
CA ALA A 298 -28.16 -14.06 12.15
C ALA A 298 -28.48 -13.75 10.68
N ALA A 299 -27.91 -12.67 10.12
CA ALA A 299 -28.27 -12.18 8.78
C ALA A 299 -27.33 -12.67 7.68
N ILE A 300 -26.09 -13.09 7.99
CA ILE A 300 -25.05 -13.38 7.00
C ILE A 300 -24.75 -14.89 6.95
N PRO A 301 -25.15 -15.61 5.88
CA PRO A 301 -24.91 -17.05 5.76
C PRO A 301 -23.42 -17.42 5.75
N ALA A 302 -23.09 -18.62 6.26
CA ALA A 302 -21.70 -19.10 6.32
C ALA A 302 -20.94 -19.10 4.98
N PRO A 303 -21.54 -19.48 3.83
CA PRO A 303 -20.86 -19.42 2.54
C PRO A 303 -20.44 -18.01 2.09
N CYS A 304 -21.11 -16.96 2.58
CA CYS A 304 -20.81 -15.57 2.22
C CYS A 304 -19.58 -15.01 2.95
N ARG A 305 -19.11 -15.70 3.99
CA ARG A 305 -17.96 -15.33 4.83
C ARG A 305 -16.79 -16.31 4.72
N THR A 306 -16.74 -17.13 3.67
CA THR A 306 -15.64 -18.06 3.41
C THR A 306 -14.85 -17.64 2.19
N ALA A 307 -13.52 -17.77 2.25
CA ALA A 307 -12.65 -17.50 1.13
C ALA A 307 -13.04 -18.34 -0.11
N PRO A 308 -12.98 -17.75 -1.32
CA PRO A 308 -13.24 -18.48 -2.55
C PRO A 308 -12.21 -19.60 -2.75
N LYS A 309 -12.66 -20.74 -3.30
CA LYS A 309 -11.78 -21.87 -3.66
C LYS A 309 -11.27 -21.80 -5.10
N THR A 310 -11.83 -20.90 -5.90
CA THR A 310 -11.54 -20.73 -7.32
C THR A 310 -10.75 -19.45 -7.55
N ARG A 311 -9.99 -19.39 -8.66
CA ARG A 311 -9.28 -18.18 -9.07
C ARG A 311 -10.27 -17.03 -9.31
N ALA A 312 -9.83 -15.81 -9.03
CA ALA A 312 -10.58 -14.63 -9.39
C ALA A 312 -10.78 -14.55 -10.93
N PRO A 313 -11.89 -13.97 -11.39
CA PRO A 313 -12.12 -13.77 -12.82
C PRO A 313 -10.97 -12.99 -13.49
N LYS A 314 -10.50 -13.46 -14.66
CA LYS A 314 -9.34 -12.89 -15.39
C LYS A 314 -9.42 -11.37 -15.59
N GLN A 315 -10.64 -10.85 -15.72
CA GLN A 315 -10.95 -9.42 -15.89
C GLN A 315 -10.47 -8.51 -14.75
N PHE A 316 -10.25 -9.03 -13.54
CA PHE A 316 -9.63 -8.26 -12.46
C PHE A 316 -8.13 -8.08 -12.70
N GLY A 317 -7.46 -8.98 -13.41
CA GLY A 317 -6.00 -9.03 -13.45
C GLY A 317 -5.40 -9.47 -12.12
N LEU A 318 -4.09 -9.26 -11.95
CA LEU A 318 -3.39 -9.51 -10.69
C LEU A 318 -3.46 -8.27 -9.80
N ILE A 319 -3.67 -8.47 -8.49
CA ILE A 319 -3.67 -7.38 -7.51
C ILE A 319 -2.31 -6.68 -7.54
N GLN A 320 -2.33 -5.35 -7.43
CA GLN A 320 -1.16 -4.49 -7.31
C GLN A 320 -1.24 -3.74 -5.98
N LYS A 321 -0.09 -3.43 -5.40
CA LYS A 321 0.02 -2.60 -4.21
C LYS A 321 0.14 -1.13 -4.65
N THR A 322 -0.70 -0.28 -4.07
CA THR A 322 -0.65 1.17 -4.27
C THR A 322 0.42 1.81 -3.40
N ILE A 323 1.08 2.84 -3.94
CA ILE A 323 2.07 3.64 -3.24
C ILE A 323 1.47 5.01 -2.89
N SER A 324 1.62 5.43 -1.63
CA SER A 324 1.09 6.69 -1.13
C SER A 324 1.69 7.91 -1.84
N VAL A 325 0.92 9.00 -1.91
CA VAL A 325 1.35 10.25 -2.57
C VAL A 325 2.63 10.84 -1.95
N PRO A 326 2.81 10.88 -0.62
CA PRO A 326 4.06 11.36 -0.02
C PRO A 326 5.28 10.53 -0.46
N VAL A 327 5.14 9.19 -0.50
CA VAL A 327 6.22 8.30 -0.93
C VAL A 327 6.51 8.45 -2.42
N ARG A 328 5.47 8.56 -3.27
CA ARG A 328 5.64 8.87 -4.70
C ARG A 328 6.37 10.19 -4.92
N THR A 329 6.11 11.19 -4.08
CA THR A 329 6.80 12.48 -4.12
C THR A 329 8.27 12.32 -3.76
N ALA A 330 8.57 11.57 -2.69
CA ALA A 330 9.96 11.27 -2.30
C ALA A 330 10.71 10.49 -3.40
N LEU A 331 10.06 9.50 -4.03
CA LEU A 331 10.63 8.74 -5.15
C LEU A 331 10.94 9.62 -6.37
N ARG A 332 10.02 10.53 -6.73
CA ARG A 332 10.20 11.48 -7.83
C ARG A 332 11.38 12.42 -7.59
N ASP A 333 11.53 12.87 -6.35
CA ASP A 333 12.53 13.88 -5.97
C ASP A 333 13.90 13.23 -5.61
N GLY A 334 14.04 11.92 -5.83
CA GLY A 334 15.26 11.15 -5.64
C GLY A 334 16.44 11.70 -6.44
N ARG A 335 17.63 11.71 -5.84
CA ARG A 335 18.85 12.31 -6.42
C ARG A 335 19.94 11.27 -6.57
N LEU A 336 20.49 11.16 -7.78
CA LEU A 336 21.67 10.34 -8.08
C LEU A 336 22.96 11.13 -7.81
N SER A 337 23.80 10.61 -6.93
CA SER A 337 25.19 11.05 -6.77
C SER A 337 26.05 10.36 -7.84
N LYS A 338 26.30 11.03 -8.97
CA LYS A 338 27.00 10.43 -10.13
C LYS A 338 28.42 9.94 -9.82
N ASP A 339 29.10 10.59 -8.88
CA ASP A 339 30.44 10.26 -8.39
C ASP A 339 30.48 8.91 -7.65
N LYS A 340 29.41 8.57 -6.93
CA LYS A 340 29.32 7.37 -6.09
C LYS A 340 28.41 6.28 -6.67
N GLY A 341 27.61 6.59 -7.69
CA GLY A 341 26.61 5.68 -8.23
C GLY A 341 25.48 5.35 -7.25
N VAL A 342 25.24 6.19 -6.24
CA VAL A 342 24.24 5.96 -5.19
C VAL A 342 23.10 6.97 -5.27
N TRP A 343 21.90 6.52 -4.91
CA TRP A 343 20.71 7.35 -4.83
C TRP A 343 20.44 7.81 -3.41
N TYR A 344 19.90 9.03 -3.28
CA TYR A 344 19.39 9.58 -2.03
C TYR A 344 17.93 9.99 -2.21
N PHE A 345 17.07 9.57 -1.28
CA PHE A 345 15.66 9.93 -1.23
C PHE A 345 15.41 10.63 0.11
N SER A 346 14.81 11.82 0.07
CA SER A 346 14.55 12.60 1.30
C SER A 346 13.35 12.02 2.04
N ASP A 347 13.56 11.70 3.32
CA ASP A 347 12.59 11.13 4.25
C ASP A 347 12.08 12.16 5.28
N SER A 348 12.62 13.38 5.29
CA SER A 348 12.43 14.35 6.38
C SER A 348 10.99 14.85 6.56
N ALA A 349 10.19 14.77 5.49
CA ALA A 349 8.78 15.16 5.50
C ALA A 349 7.82 13.95 5.63
N LEU A 350 8.37 12.73 5.71
CA LEU A 350 7.58 11.50 5.77
C LEU A 350 7.30 11.11 7.22
N GLN A 351 6.09 10.59 7.45
CA GLN A 351 5.76 9.91 8.69
C GLN A 351 6.45 8.53 8.76
N LYS A 352 6.59 7.95 9.95
CA LYS A 352 7.28 6.66 10.15
C LYS A 352 6.78 5.55 9.21
N SER A 353 5.46 5.37 9.09
CA SER A 353 4.85 4.37 8.21
C SER A 353 5.15 4.62 6.72
N GLN A 354 5.29 5.88 6.31
CA GLN A 354 5.64 6.27 4.94
C GLN A 354 7.13 6.06 4.66
N VAL A 355 8.00 6.23 5.67
CA VAL A 355 9.41 5.85 5.57
C VAL A 355 9.52 4.33 5.35
N GLU A 356 8.82 3.53 6.16
CA GLU A 356 8.77 2.07 5.99
C GLU A 356 8.19 1.65 4.62
N GLU A 357 7.20 2.37 4.10
CA GLU A 357 6.68 2.16 2.74
C GLU A 357 7.72 2.50 1.66
N LEU A 358 8.44 3.61 1.81
CA LEU A 358 9.52 4.02 0.90
C LEU A 358 10.64 2.97 0.86
N GLU A 359 11.15 2.57 2.03
CA GLU A 359 12.23 1.58 2.13
C GLU A 359 11.82 0.25 1.52
N ARG A 360 10.63 -0.26 1.86
CA ARG A 360 10.08 -1.50 1.27
C ARG A 360 9.95 -1.39 -0.25
N THR A 361 9.50 -0.24 -0.78
CA THR A 361 9.37 -0.03 -2.23
C THR A 361 10.72 -0.05 -2.92
N LEU A 362 11.74 0.62 -2.35
CA LEU A 362 13.10 0.66 -2.90
C LEU A 362 13.75 -0.73 -2.86
N SER A 363 13.61 -1.47 -1.75
CA SER A 363 14.06 -2.86 -1.66
C SER A 363 13.35 -3.78 -2.65
N PHE A 364 12.04 -3.60 -2.84
CA PHE A 364 11.22 -4.41 -3.75
C PHE A 364 11.69 -4.33 -5.21
N ILE A 365 12.14 -3.16 -5.65
CA ILE A 365 12.71 -2.97 -7.00
C ILE A 365 14.20 -3.29 -7.09
N GLY A 366 14.78 -3.84 -6.03
CA GLY A 366 16.16 -4.33 -5.97
C GLY A 366 17.19 -3.37 -5.42
N GLY A 367 16.76 -2.35 -4.69
CA GLY A 367 17.62 -1.46 -3.95
C GLY A 367 18.25 -2.13 -2.73
N VAL A 368 19.52 -1.87 -2.51
CA VAL A 368 20.24 -2.23 -1.29
C VAL A 368 20.58 -0.94 -0.55
N GLN A 369 20.11 -0.80 0.68
CA GLN A 369 20.34 0.36 1.51
C GLN A 369 21.75 0.30 2.14
N GLU A 370 22.48 1.40 2.05
CA GLU A 370 23.72 1.63 2.77
C GLU A 370 23.64 2.99 3.47
N LYS A 371 23.39 2.98 4.79
CA LYS A 371 23.07 4.18 5.58
C LYS A 371 21.84 4.90 5.01
N LYS A 372 22.00 6.14 4.52
CA LYS A 372 20.92 6.93 3.88
C LYS A 372 20.95 6.85 2.34
N HIS A 373 21.78 6.00 1.77
CA HIS A 373 21.97 5.87 0.34
C HIS A 373 21.49 4.51 -0.16
N TRP A 374 21.11 4.45 -1.44
CA TRP A 374 20.59 3.26 -2.09
C TRP A 374 21.40 2.91 -3.33
N GLN A 375 21.81 1.66 -3.44
CA GLN A 375 22.48 1.11 -4.60
C GLN A 375 21.55 0.17 -5.37
N PHE A 376 21.61 0.23 -6.70
CA PHE A 376 20.80 -0.59 -7.58
C PHE A 376 21.68 -1.26 -8.64
N PRO A 377 21.36 -2.50 -9.05
CA PRO A 377 22.14 -3.22 -10.06
C PRO A 377 21.83 -2.79 -11.50
N TYR A 378 21.09 -1.70 -11.71
CA TYR A 378 20.64 -1.18 -13.01
C TYR A 378 20.29 0.30 -12.92
N ASP A 379 20.10 0.96 -14.07
CA ASP A 379 19.56 2.33 -14.11
C ASP A 379 18.06 2.32 -13.79
N ILE A 380 17.71 2.89 -12.63
CA ILE A 380 16.35 2.88 -12.10
C ILE A 380 15.47 3.99 -12.65
N GLY A 381 15.97 4.94 -13.45
CA GLY A 381 15.23 6.14 -13.85
C GLY A 381 13.85 5.82 -14.46
N HIS A 382 13.80 4.86 -15.39
CA HIS A 382 12.53 4.42 -16.00
C HIS A 382 11.60 3.73 -14.99
N THR A 383 12.16 2.91 -14.09
CA THR A 383 11.39 2.18 -13.07
C THR A 383 10.77 3.15 -12.07
N LEU A 384 11.54 4.14 -11.59
CA LEU A 384 11.04 5.21 -10.73
C LEU A 384 9.92 5.99 -11.41
N ASN A 385 10.12 6.43 -12.66
CA ASN A 385 9.10 7.18 -13.40
C ASN A 385 7.80 6.36 -13.57
N THR A 386 7.91 5.05 -13.79
CA THR A 386 6.75 4.15 -13.89
C THR A 386 5.99 4.08 -12.57
N ILE A 387 6.67 3.90 -11.44
CA ILE A 387 6.04 3.86 -10.12
C ILE A 387 5.46 5.24 -9.75
N VAL A 388 6.18 6.32 -10.04
CA VAL A 388 5.71 7.68 -9.79
C VAL A 388 4.47 7.99 -10.63
N ALA A 389 4.42 7.58 -11.90
CA ALA A 389 3.29 7.83 -12.79
C ALA A 389 2.06 6.98 -12.43
N THR A 390 2.25 5.67 -12.22
CA THR A 390 1.16 4.73 -11.97
C THR A 390 0.71 4.72 -10.50
N GLY A 391 1.64 4.95 -9.58
CA GLY A 391 1.44 4.75 -8.15
C GLY A 391 1.29 3.29 -7.75
N LEU A 392 1.77 2.34 -8.57
CA LEU A 392 1.53 0.91 -8.40
C LEU A 392 2.84 0.11 -8.45
N ILE A 393 2.93 -0.91 -7.60
CA ILE A 393 3.90 -2.00 -7.70
C ILE A 393 3.17 -3.35 -7.69
N PRO A 394 3.74 -4.42 -8.26
CA PRO A 394 3.19 -5.77 -8.14
C PRO A 394 2.93 -6.17 -6.67
N ASP A 395 1.74 -6.70 -6.35
CA ASP A 395 1.50 -7.31 -5.04
C ASP A 395 2.22 -8.65 -4.93
N THR A 396 3.02 -8.84 -3.87
CA THR A 396 3.82 -10.04 -3.60
C THR A 396 3.00 -11.32 -3.71
N LYS A 397 1.82 -11.37 -3.07
CA LYS A 397 1.01 -12.58 -3.00
C LYS A 397 0.32 -12.85 -4.33
N SER A 398 -0.27 -11.83 -4.97
CA SER A 398 -0.97 -12.01 -6.24
C SER A 398 -0.01 -12.36 -7.37
N HIS A 399 1.16 -11.73 -7.43
CA HIS A 399 2.18 -12.01 -8.44
C HIS A 399 3.06 -13.22 -8.09
N GLN A 400 2.95 -13.74 -6.85
CA GLN A 400 3.79 -14.83 -6.34
C GLN A 400 5.28 -14.52 -6.47
N PHE A 401 5.64 -13.25 -6.26
CA PHE A 401 7.02 -12.79 -6.39
C PHE A 401 7.75 -12.89 -5.04
N TYR A 402 8.66 -13.85 -4.96
CA TYR A 402 9.55 -14.05 -3.82
C TYR A 402 10.98 -14.04 -4.36
N PRO A 403 11.74 -12.94 -4.19
CA PRO A 403 13.12 -12.84 -4.66
C PRO A 403 13.93 -14.06 -4.26
N THR A 404 14.58 -14.71 -5.22
CA THR A 404 15.35 -15.92 -4.91
C THR A 404 16.58 -15.54 -4.07
N PRO A 405 16.74 -16.10 -2.85
CA PRO A 405 17.90 -15.80 -2.01
C PRO A 405 19.21 -16.15 -2.71
N ARG A 406 20.23 -15.33 -2.47
CA ARG A 406 21.58 -15.49 -3.06
C ARG A 406 22.10 -16.92 -2.99
N LEU A 407 21.98 -17.56 -1.82
CA LEU A 407 22.48 -18.93 -1.60
C LEU A 407 21.83 -19.95 -2.57
N ILE A 408 20.54 -19.80 -2.85
CA ILE A 408 19.79 -20.65 -3.77
C ILE A 408 20.16 -20.31 -5.21
N ALA A 409 20.22 -19.02 -5.57
CA ALA A 409 20.57 -18.59 -6.92
C ALA A 409 21.98 -19.03 -7.34
N GLU A 410 22.98 -18.93 -6.44
CA GLU A 410 24.33 -19.45 -6.67
C GLU A 410 24.35 -20.98 -6.82
N TYR A 411 23.51 -21.71 -6.07
CA TYR A 411 23.40 -23.16 -6.22
C TYR A 411 22.78 -23.54 -7.57
N VAL A 412 21.72 -22.85 -7.99
CA VAL A 412 21.09 -23.03 -9.30
C VAL A 412 22.08 -22.74 -10.42
N ALA A 413 22.81 -21.62 -10.34
CA ALA A 413 23.82 -21.25 -11.34
C ALA A 413 24.88 -22.35 -11.55
N ARG A 414 25.41 -22.93 -10.45
CA ARG A 414 26.35 -24.06 -10.54
C ARG A 414 25.70 -25.30 -11.17
N ALA A 415 24.43 -25.59 -10.85
CA ALA A 415 23.72 -26.74 -11.38
C ALA A 415 23.32 -26.60 -12.86
N THR A 416 23.21 -25.37 -13.38
CA THR A 416 22.81 -25.11 -14.78
C THR A 416 23.86 -25.62 -15.78
N GLU A 417 25.16 -25.50 -15.47
CA GLU A 417 26.26 -25.83 -16.39
C GLU A 417 26.05 -25.20 -17.79
N LEU A 418 25.75 -23.90 -17.84
CA LEU A 418 25.58 -23.15 -19.09
C LEU A 418 26.92 -23.02 -19.81
N LYS A 419 26.95 -23.31 -21.11
CA LYS A 419 28.12 -23.12 -21.97
C LYS A 419 27.94 -21.89 -22.87
N PRO A 420 29.03 -21.26 -23.35
CA PRO A 420 28.93 -20.17 -24.31
C PRO A 420 28.11 -20.54 -25.55
N GLY A 421 27.21 -19.67 -25.98
CA GLY A 421 26.31 -19.86 -27.13
C GLY A 421 25.10 -20.77 -26.89
N GLU A 422 24.91 -21.31 -25.68
CA GLU A 422 23.68 -22.03 -25.30
C GLU A 422 22.56 -21.05 -24.94
N LYS A 423 21.34 -21.32 -25.41
CA LYS A 423 20.17 -20.48 -25.10
C LYS A 423 19.58 -20.83 -23.74
N LEU A 424 19.27 -19.79 -22.96
CA LEU A 424 18.71 -19.89 -21.61
C LEU A 424 17.29 -19.31 -21.56
N LEU A 425 16.37 -20.01 -20.91
CA LEU A 425 15.03 -19.50 -20.56
C LEU A 425 14.87 -19.36 -19.05
N GLU A 426 14.39 -18.19 -18.62
CA GLU A 426 13.77 -18.00 -17.30
C GLU A 426 12.27 -17.68 -17.50
N PRO A 427 11.36 -18.64 -17.23
CA PRO A 427 9.96 -18.54 -17.65
C PRO A 427 9.08 -17.74 -16.67
N GLN A 428 9.60 -17.35 -15.50
CA GLN A 428 8.95 -16.48 -14.51
C GLN A 428 10.02 -15.60 -13.88
N ALA A 429 10.54 -14.66 -14.67
CA ALA A 429 11.82 -14.06 -14.36
C ALA A 429 11.82 -13.12 -13.15
N GLY A 430 10.67 -12.59 -12.75
CA GLY A 430 10.59 -11.54 -11.75
C GLY A 430 11.55 -10.41 -12.13
N ARG A 431 12.37 -9.95 -11.18
CA ARG A 431 13.43 -8.97 -11.46
C ARG A 431 14.78 -9.61 -11.88
N GLY A 432 14.84 -10.90 -12.17
CA GLY A 432 16.04 -11.61 -12.63
C GLY A 432 17.01 -12.03 -11.52
N ASP A 433 16.52 -12.26 -10.29
CA ASP A 433 17.37 -12.64 -9.15
C ASP A 433 18.03 -14.02 -9.33
N LEU A 434 17.38 -14.94 -10.03
CA LEU A 434 17.93 -16.27 -10.33
C LEU A 434 19.05 -16.19 -11.37
N LEU A 435 18.93 -15.26 -12.32
CA LEU A 435 19.90 -15.03 -13.39
C LEU A 435 21.15 -14.27 -12.93
N ALA A 436 21.07 -13.53 -11.81
CA ALA A 436 22.14 -12.64 -11.34
C ALA A 436 23.50 -13.32 -11.12
N TYR A 437 23.52 -14.64 -10.97
CA TYR A 437 24.74 -15.44 -10.75
C TYR A 437 25.08 -16.39 -11.91
N ILE A 438 24.30 -16.36 -12.99
CA ILE A 438 24.54 -17.17 -14.18
C ILE A 438 25.36 -16.35 -15.17
N ASN A 439 26.54 -16.85 -15.53
CA ASN A 439 27.38 -16.24 -16.55
C ASN A 439 26.84 -16.58 -17.94
N ALA A 440 25.88 -15.79 -18.42
CA ALA A 440 25.24 -15.92 -19.72
C ALA A 440 25.47 -14.66 -20.55
N ASP A 441 25.57 -14.81 -21.87
CA ASP A 441 25.45 -13.69 -22.79
C ASP A 441 23.98 -13.22 -22.78
N LEU A 442 23.74 -11.96 -22.42
CA LEU A 442 22.39 -11.45 -22.14
C LEU A 442 21.43 -11.57 -23.34
N GLU A 443 21.96 -11.58 -24.57
CA GLU A 443 21.20 -11.76 -25.81
C GLU A 443 20.65 -13.19 -25.98
N ASP A 444 21.30 -14.18 -25.37
CA ASP A 444 20.89 -15.60 -25.40
C ASP A 444 19.93 -15.96 -24.26
N VAL A 445 19.62 -15.01 -23.37
CA VAL A 445 18.69 -15.19 -22.25
C VAL A 445 17.30 -14.68 -22.62
N THR A 446 16.33 -15.58 -22.64
CA THR A 446 14.91 -15.23 -22.78
C THR A 446 14.26 -15.15 -21.40
N CYS A 447 13.70 -13.98 -21.08
CA CYS A 447 12.96 -13.76 -19.84
C CYS A 447 11.48 -13.62 -20.15
N ILE A 448 10.64 -14.45 -19.51
CA ILE A 448 9.18 -14.28 -19.55
C ILE A 448 8.73 -13.77 -18.18
N GLU A 449 8.04 -12.63 -18.17
CA GLU A 449 7.57 -12.00 -16.94
C GLU A 449 6.18 -11.40 -17.11
N ILE A 450 5.28 -11.62 -16.15
CA ILE A 450 3.90 -11.16 -16.25
C ILE A 450 3.71 -9.72 -15.75
N ALA A 451 4.54 -9.27 -14.82
CA ALA A 451 4.49 -7.92 -14.27
C ALA A 451 5.27 -6.94 -15.15
N PRO A 452 4.61 -5.91 -15.73
CA PRO A 452 5.29 -4.93 -16.57
C PRO A 452 6.47 -4.23 -15.88
N LEU A 453 6.33 -3.89 -14.59
CA LEU A 453 7.40 -3.26 -13.81
C LEU A 453 8.66 -4.13 -13.74
N PHE A 454 8.50 -5.44 -13.53
CA PHE A 454 9.63 -6.37 -13.47
C PHE A 454 10.25 -6.61 -14.86
N ALA A 455 9.42 -6.67 -15.91
CA ALA A 455 9.92 -6.71 -17.28
C ALA A 455 10.76 -5.46 -17.62
N ASP A 456 10.37 -4.28 -17.13
CA ASP A 456 11.16 -3.04 -17.31
C ASP A 456 12.48 -3.09 -16.53
N ILE A 457 12.48 -3.64 -15.32
CA ILE A 457 13.71 -3.86 -14.54
C ILE A 457 14.66 -4.82 -15.27
N LEU A 458 14.15 -5.92 -15.82
CA LEU A 458 14.94 -6.87 -16.61
C LEU A 458 15.58 -6.20 -17.84
N ARG A 459 14.82 -5.38 -18.57
CA ARG A 459 15.36 -4.59 -19.68
C ARG A 459 16.42 -3.60 -19.22
N GLY A 460 16.19 -2.93 -18.09
CA GLY A 460 17.18 -2.02 -17.48
C GLY A 460 18.48 -2.72 -17.06
N LYS A 461 18.41 -4.03 -16.74
CA LYS A 461 19.57 -4.90 -16.49
C LYS A 461 20.24 -5.42 -17.77
N GLY A 462 19.69 -5.13 -18.95
CA GLY A 462 20.23 -5.52 -20.25
C GLY A 462 19.65 -6.82 -20.82
N TYR A 463 18.65 -7.45 -20.21
CA TYR A 463 17.96 -8.61 -20.79
C TYR A 463 17.04 -8.16 -21.93
N THR A 464 17.59 -7.99 -23.13
CA THR A 464 16.89 -7.44 -24.30
C THR A 464 15.76 -8.35 -24.78
N ASN A 465 15.90 -9.66 -24.64
CA ASN A 465 14.87 -10.65 -24.98
C ASN A 465 13.90 -10.90 -23.80
N THR A 466 13.29 -9.83 -23.29
CA THR A 466 12.28 -9.86 -22.21
C THR A 466 10.88 -9.68 -22.77
N ILE A 467 10.03 -10.69 -22.58
CA ILE A 467 8.65 -10.75 -23.09
C ILE A 467 7.68 -10.60 -21.92
N CYS A 468 6.92 -9.51 -21.94
CA CYS A 468 5.96 -9.19 -20.87
C CYS A 468 4.61 -9.91 -21.11
N CYS A 469 4.43 -11.12 -20.59
CA CYS A 469 3.20 -11.90 -20.75
C CYS A 469 3.06 -13.04 -19.72
N ASP A 470 1.89 -13.69 -19.71
CA ASP A 470 1.69 -14.94 -18.97
C ASP A 470 2.45 -16.09 -19.63
N PHE A 471 3.31 -16.79 -18.86
CA PHE A 471 4.15 -17.86 -19.40
C PHE A 471 3.39 -19.06 -19.93
N ILE A 472 2.26 -19.45 -19.33
CA ILE A 472 1.49 -20.60 -19.82
C ILE A 472 0.92 -20.27 -21.20
N LYS A 473 0.36 -19.06 -21.35
CA LYS A 473 -0.08 -18.59 -22.67
C LYS A 473 1.09 -18.50 -23.65
N TRP A 474 2.22 -17.93 -23.24
CA TRP A 474 3.42 -17.86 -24.08
C TRP A 474 3.88 -19.24 -24.55
N SER A 475 3.87 -20.23 -23.64
CA SER A 475 4.26 -21.61 -23.92
C SER A 475 3.35 -22.25 -24.98
N GLU A 476 2.03 -22.06 -24.85
CA GLU A 476 1.04 -22.51 -25.83
C GLU A 476 1.25 -21.86 -27.21
N ASP A 477 1.42 -20.54 -27.24
CA ASP A 477 1.60 -19.75 -28.47
C ASP A 477 2.96 -20.02 -29.15
N ASN A 478 3.95 -20.54 -28.43
CA ASN A 478 5.32 -20.80 -28.91
C ASN A 478 5.71 -22.28 -28.85
N ALA A 479 4.73 -23.17 -29.02
CA ALA A 479 4.97 -24.61 -29.09
C ALA A 479 6.06 -24.94 -30.13
N GLY A 480 7.09 -25.68 -29.69
CA GLY A 480 8.24 -26.06 -30.54
C GLY A 480 9.46 -25.14 -30.45
N TYR A 481 9.36 -23.96 -29.81
CA TYR A 481 10.54 -23.17 -29.47
C TYR A 481 11.31 -23.84 -28.34
N GLN A 482 12.62 -24.12 -28.51
CA GLN A 482 13.38 -24.91 -27.54
C GLN A 482 14.69 -24.24 -27.08
N PHE A 483 15.06 -24.52 -25.85
CA PHE A 483 16.24 -23.99 -25.15
C PHE A 483 17.19 -25.09 -24.72
N ASP A 484 18.48 -24.75 -24.66
CA ASP A 484 19.52 -25.64 -24.16
C ASP A 484 19.45 -25.74 -22.63
N LYS A 485 19.17 -24.61 -21.98
CA LYS A 485 19.03 -24.48 -20.53
C LYS A 485 17.74 -23.78 -20.14
N ILE A 486 17.16 -24.22 -19.03
CA ILE A 486 16.03 -23.54 -18.40
C ILE A 486 16.31 -23.45 -16.90
N VAL A 487 16.14 -22.27 -16.32
CA VAL A 487 16.17 -22.08 -14.86
C VAL A 487 14.85 -21.50 -14.41
N MET A 488 14.33 -21.95 -13.28
CA MET A 488 13.03 -21.45 -12.80
C MET A 488 12.86 -21.51 -11.30
N ASN A 489 12.18 -20.50 -10.78
CA ASN A 489 11.51 -20.54 -9.49
C ASN A 489 10.02 -20.22 -9.73
N PRO A 490 9.19 -21.23 -10.08
CA PRO A 490 7.81 -21.00 -10.50
C PRO A 490 6.91 -20.55 -9.35
N PRO A 491 5.71 -20.02 -9.64
CA PRO A 491 4.71 -19.72 -8.62
C PRO A 491 4.18 -21.00 -7.95
N TYR A 492 4.00 -20.98 -6.63
CA TYR A 492 3.63 -22.20 -5.87
C TYR A 492 2.14 -22.32 -5.56
N SER A 493 1.44 -21.20 -5.37
CA SER A 493 0.00 -21.18 -5.06
C SER A 493 -0.82 -22.02 -6.04
N LEU A 494 -1.87 -22.67 -5.52
CA LEU A 494 -2.77 -23.53 -6.31
C LEU A 494 -2.03 -24.60 -7.13
N CYS A 495 -0.89 -25.09 -6.63
CA CYS A 495 -0.04 -26.08 -7.29
C CYS A 495 0.49 -25.67 -8.67
N ARG A 496 0.60 -24.37 -8.96
CA ARG A 496 1.05 -23.84 -10.26
C ARG A 496 2.46 -24.28 -10.64
N HIS A 497 3.33 -24.55 -9.68
CA HIS A 497 4.69 -25.04 -9.93
C HIS A 497 4.70 -26.29 -10.82
N ARG A 498 3.73 -27.20 -10.64
CA ARG A 498 3.57 -28.40 -11.49
C ARG A 498 3.28 -28.01 -12.94
N GLU A 499 2.27 -27.19 -13.17
CA GLU A 499 1.83 -26.74 -14.49
C GLU A 499 2.96 -26.02 -15.22
N HIS A 500 3.62 -25.07 -14.54
CA HIS A 500 4.72 -24.30 -15.08
C HIS A 500 5.96 -25.17 -15.38
N THR A 501 6.32 -26.12 -14.52
CA THR A 501 7.45 -27.03 -14.78
C THR A 501 7.17 -27.95 -15.97
N LEU A 502 5.95 -28.49 -16.11
CA LEU A 502 5.59 -29.32 -17.27
C LEU A 502 5.65 -28.53 -18.58
N ALA A 503 5.13 -27.30 -18.60
CA ALA A 503 5.21 -26.41 -19.75
C ALA A 503 6.68 -26.12 -20.12
N ALA A 504 7.50 -25.76 -19.13
CA ALA A 504 8.93 -25.50 -19.32
C ALA A 504 9.69 -26.72 -19.87
N LEU A 505 9.40 -27.94 -19.40
CA LEU A 505 10.00 -29.17 -19.93
C LEU A 505 9.69 -29.38 -21.42
N GLY A 506 8.53 -28.95 -21.90
CA GLY A 506 8.16 -28.99 -23.33
C GLY A 506 9.07 -28.13 -24.22
N HIS A 507 9.67 -27.07 -23.65
CA HIS A 507 10.62 -26.19 -24.32
C HIS A 507 12.08 -26.62 -24.11
N LEU A 508 12.36 -27.75 -23.46
CA LEU A 508 13.72 -28.23 -23.28
C LEU A 508 14.20 -29.04 -24.50
N LYS A 509 15.34 -28.69 -25.09
CA LYS A 509 15.98 -29.48 -26.15
C LYS A 509 16.38 -30.86 -25.63
N VAL A 510 16.48 -31.84 -26.54
CA VAL A 510 17.09 -33.15 -26.24
C VAL A 510 18.55 -32.93 -25.78
N GLY A 511 18.94 -33.54 -24.66
CA GLY A 511 20.22 -33.31 -24.01
C GLY A 511 20.30 -32.02 -23.17
N GLY A 512 19.28 -31.16 -23.25
CA GLY A 512 19.19 -29.93 -22.46
C GLY A 512 19.00 -30.19 -20.97
N ARG A 513 19.19 -29.13 -20.17
CA ARG A 513 19.06 -29.18 -18.71
C ARG A 513 18.10 -28.11 -18.17
N LEU A 514 17.13 -28.53 -17.36
CA LEU A 514 16.26 -27.63 -16.60
C LEU A 514 16.60 -27.71 -15.11
N VAL A 515 16.79 -26.56 -14.45
CA VAL A 515 17.02 -26.47 -12.99
C VAL A 515 15.86 -25.70 -12.35
N ALA A 516 15.08 -26.36 -11.50
CA ALA A 516 13.89 -25.78 -10.87
C ALA A 516 14.00 -25.74 -9.34
N VAL A 517 13.60 -24.62 -8.75
CA VAL A 517 13.38 -24.49 -7.30
C VAL A 517 11.92 -24.84 -7.01
N LEU A 518 11.66 -25.97 -6.35
CA LEU A 518 10.31 -26.51 -6.12
C LEU A 518 9.99 -26.65 -4.63
N PRO A 519 8.70 -26.54 -4.23
CA PRO A 519 8.30 -26.61 -2.83
C PRO A 519 8.52 -28.01 -2.22
N GLY A 520 8.85 -28.03 -0.93
CA GLY A 520 8.95 -29.20 -0.07
C GLY A 520 10.35 -29.82 0.07
N THR A 521 10.46 -30.71 1.06
CA THR A 521 11.57 -31.68 1.21
C THR A 521 11.31 -32.98 0.45
N ALA A 522 10.23 -33.07 -0.31
CA ALA A 522 9.94 -34.06 -1.33
C ALA A 522 8.52 -33.78 -1.85
N PRO A 523 8.35 -33.53 -3.14
CA PRO A 523 7.39 -34.31 -3.88
C PRO A 523 8.14 -35.57 -4.31
N ILE A 524 7.59 -36.74 -4.02
CA ILE A 524 7.69 -37.74 -5.09
C ILE A 524 6.99 -37.03 -6.25
N LEU A 525 7.70 -36.83 -7.37
CA LEU A 525 7.10 -36.25 -8.57
C LEU A 525 6.14 -37.30 -9.15
N ASP A 526 5.17 -37.77 -8.36
CA ASP A 526 4.15 -38.79 -8.68
C ASP A 526 3.29 -38.35 -9.87
N TRP A 527 3.35 -37.06 -10.17
CA TRP A 527 2.73 -36.43 -11.33
C TRP A 527 3.60 -36.44 -12.58
N MET A 528 4.87 -36.85 -12.50
CA MET A 528 5.75 -37.04 -13.64
C MET A 528 5.79 -38.52 -14.03
N THR A 529 5.02 -38.84 -15.07
CA THR A 529 5.25 -40.03 -15.89
C THR A 529 6.05 -39.58 -17.11
N MET A 530 7.34 -39.89 -17.21
CA MET A 530 8.17 -39.38 -18.31
C MET A 530 9.07 -40.45 -18.92
N ASP A 531 8.69 -40.93 -20.11
CA ASP A 531 9.53 -41.78 -20.97
C ASP A 531 10.72 -41.02 -21.59
N ASN A 532 10.67 -39.68 -21.56
CA ASN A 532 11.58 -38.77 -22.27
C ASN A 532 12.46 -37.90 -21.35
N TYR A 533 12.28 -37.96 -20.04
CA TYR A 533 13.03 -37.12 -19.10
C TYR A 533 13.52 -37.92 -17.90
N VAL A 534 14.71 -37.57 -17.42
CA VAL A 534 15.26 -38.05 -16.15
C VAL A 534 15.46 -36.85 -15.23
N TYR A 535 15.33 -37.07 -13.93
CA TYR A 535 15.55 -36.02 -12.96
C TYR A 535 16.37 -36.50 -11.76
N ALA A 536 17.08 -35.55 -11.15
CA ALA A 536 17.78 -35.74 -9.90
C ALA A 536 17.40 -34.60 -8.95
N ARG A 537 17.30 -34.93 -7.66
CA ARG A 537 17.10 -33.94 -6.62
C ARG A 537 18.45 -33.48 -6.07
N GLY A 538 18.62 -32.18 -5.98
CA GLY A 538 19.76 -31.52 -5.37
C GLY A 538 19.50 -31.12 -3.90
N LYS A 539 20.12 -30.02 -3.48
CA LYS A 539 20.06 -29.51 -2.10
C LYS A 539 18.66 -28.97 -1.75
N SER A 540 18.30 -29.10 -0.48
CA SER A 540 17.10 -28.49 0.12
C SER A 540 17.47 -27.30 1.00
N PHE A 541 16.57 -26.34 1.08
CA PHE A 541 16.73 -25.07 1.77
C PHE A 541 15.46 -24.78 2.56
N THR A 542 15.58 -24.52 3.86
CA THR A 542 14.43 -24.33 4.75
C THR A 542 14.46 -22.91 5.30
N ASN A 543 13.34 -22.20 5.18
CA ASN A 543 13.15 -20.87 5.74
C ASN A 543 14.15 -19.81 5.21
N GLU A 544 14.59 -19.98 3.95
CA GLU A 544 15.46 -19.02 3.27
C GLU A 544 14.67 -17.88 2.60
N PHE A 545 13.41 -18.13 2.24
CA PHE A 545 12.51 -17.09 1.72
C PHE A 545 11.84 -16.38 2.91
N GLU A 546 12.10 -15.09 3.05
CA GLU A 546 11.56 -14.24 4.11
C GLU A 546 10.03 -14.35 4.21
N ASP A 547 9.50 -14.40 5.44
CA ASP A 547 8.06 -14.41 5.76
C ASP A 547 7.21 -15.52 5.14
N THR A 548 7.82 -16.62 4.70
CA THR A 548 7.08 -17.72 4.05
C THR A 548 7.12 -19.04 4.81
N GLY A 549 8.15 -19.31 5.62
CA GLY A 549 8.29 -20.57 6.38
C GLY A 549 8.44 -21.84 5.52
N ILE A 550 8.60 -21.70 4.20
CA ILE A 550 8.63 -22.83 3.27
C ILE A 550 10.02 -23.46 3.21
N THR A 551 10.03 -24.78 3.07
CA THR A 551 11.19 -25.53 2.57
C THR A 551 11.08 -25.70 1.06
N VAL A 552 12.17 -25.48 0.34
CA VAL A 552 12.30 -25.76 -1.10
C VAL A 552 13.42 -26.75 -1.38
N SER A 553 13.36 -27.41 -2.52
CA SER A 553 14.43 -28.27 -3.05
C SER A 553 14.74 -27.90 -4.50
N VAL A 554 16.02 -27.95 -4.86
CA VAL A 554 16.43 -27.75 -6.26
C VAL A 554 16.39 -29.09 -6.99
N TYR A 555 15.74 -29.13 -8.14
CA TYR A 555 15.64 -30.29 -9.02
C TYR A 555 16.34 -30.01 -10.35
N VAL A 556 17.03 -31.02 -10.86
CA VAL A 556 17.69 -30.98 -12.17
C VAL A 556 17.04 -32.02 -13.07
N PHE A 557 16.49 -31.56 -14.18
CA PHE A 557 15.88 -32.39 -15.21
C PHE A 557 16.76 -32.40 -16.45
N LYS A 558 16.80 -33.55 -17.12
CA LYS A 558 17.42 -33.72 -18.44
C LYS A 558 16.45 -34.41 -19.38
N ARG A 559 16.34 -33.90 -20.60
CA ARG A 559 15.59 -34.56 -21.66
C ARG A 559 16.48 -35.59 -22.35
N VAL A 560 16.05 -36.85 -22.38
CA VAL A 560 16.82 -37.99 -22.93
C VAL A 560 16.38 -38.40 -24.33
N LYS A 561 15.15 -38.05 -24.75
CA LYS A 561 14.57 -38.40 -26.06
C LYS A 561 13.88 -37.22 -26.70
#